data_AF-A0A8I1QRF2-F1
#
_entry.id   AF-A0A8I1QRF2-F1
#
_cell.length_a   1.000
_cell.length_b   1.000
_cell.length_c   1.000
_cell.angle_alpha   90.00
_cell.angle_beta   90.00
_cell.angle_gamma   90.00
#
_symmetry.space_group_name_H-M   'P 1'
#
loop_
_entity.id
_entity.type
_entity.pdbx_description
1 polymer ?
#
loop_
_entity_poly.entity_id
_entity_poly.type
_entity_poly.pdbx_seq_one_letter_code
_entity_poly.pdbx_strand_id
1 'polypeptide(L)'
;MFKKLLGTLAFCGALVTLAGPVQAGTIMAAEFAGQPLIYQDSGRVTGCGVRIFGLTKYTSPREVVRTIDSSMSFYASGMSLLKAGMGTTTGDAITTQKLSLKPVRISNFWMRRAGDNPPAPLNGKVLRSPEEPNFLLYAIPMASFADLSEVVYGQVELQIGVRPDKIGVDWVLSGKVVMSDEDIHRFGDCIDTIIKNVNEQKER
;
A
#
# COMPACT_ATOMS: atom_id res chain seq x y z
N MET A 1 -37.38 -68.16 17.26
CA MET A 1 -36.47 -67.78 16.17
C MET A 1 -36.20 -66.27 16.25
N PHE A 2 -34.91 -65.92 16.38
CA PHE A 2 -34.25 -64.62 16.15
C PHE A 2 -34.64 -63.31 16.88
N LYS A 3 -33.70 -62.88 17.74
CA LYS A 3 -33.37 -61.52 18.18
C LYS A 3 -32.95 -60.60 17.02
N LYS A 4 -33.19 -59.28 17.16
CA LYS A 4 -32.39 -58.08 16.77
C LYS A 4 -33.22 -56.86 17.19
N LEU A 5 -32.89 -55.97 18.14
CA LEU A 5 -31.67 -55.26 18.55
C LEU A 5 -31.14 -54.26 17.51
N LEU A 6 -30.87 -53.03 17.99
CA LEU A 6 -30.37 -51.81 17.36
C LEU A 6 -31.46 -50.91 16.71
N GLY A 7 -31.50 -49.61 16.95
CA GLY A 7 -30.57 -48.74 17.66
C GLY A 7 -30.88 -47.29 17.31
N THR A 8 -30.95 -46.46 18.34
CA THR A 8 -31.08 -45.00 18.34
C THR A 8 -30.07 -44.34 17.40
N LEU A 9 -30.51 -43.38 16.57
CA LEU A 9 -29.65 -42.35 15.98
C LEU A 9 -30.41 -41.03 15.94
N ALA A 10 -30.36 -40.32 17.07
CA ALA A 10 -30.63 -38.90 17.14
C ALA A 10 -29.50 -38.18 16.39
N PHE A 11 -29.80 -37.70 15.18
CA PHE A 11 -28.87 -36.89 14.41
C PHE A 11 -28.93 -35.46 14.94
N CYS A 12 -28.22 -35.20 16.05
CA CYS A 12 -27.87 -33.84 16.47
C CYS A 12 -26.93 -33.26 15.40
N GLY A 13 -27.50 -32.57 14.42
CA GLY A 13 -26.75 -31.73 13.49
C GLY A 13 -26.09 -30.59 14.25
N ALA A 14 -24.86 -30.80 14.68
CA ALA A 14 -23.99 -29.74 15.18
C ALA A 14 -23.70 -28.80 14.00
N LEU A 15 -24.43 -27.68 13.96
CA LEU A 15 -24.10 -26.54 13.12
C LEU A 15 -22.79 -25.94 13.66
N VAL A 16 -21.65 -26.45 13.18
CA VAL A 16 -20.35 -25.83 13.43
C VAL A 16 -20.33 -24.54 12.63
N THR A 17 -20.86 -23.47 13.19
CA THR A 17 -20.54 -22.11 12.74
C THR A 17 -19.05 -21.93 12.97
N LEU A 18 -18.26 -22.08 11.90
CA LEU A 18 -16.89 -21.60 11.85
C LEU A 18 -16.94 -20.10 12.13
N ALA A 19 -16.80 -19.74 13.40
CA ALA A 19 -16.60 -18.38 13.86
C ALA A 19 -15.20 -17.96 13.39
N GLY A 20 -15.10 -17.63 12.10
CA GLY A 20 -13.96 -16.86 11.60
C GLY A 20 -13.91 -15.54 12.37
N PRO A 21 -12.72 -15.00 12.65
CA PRO A 21 -12.61 -13.69 13.27
C PRO A 21 -13.23 -12.65 12.31
N VAL A 22 -14.46 -12.22 12.60
CA VAL A 22 -15.09 -11.04 12.00
C VAL A 22 -14.46 -9.81 12.65
N GLN A 23 -13.18 -9.59 12.38
CA GLN A 23 -12.52 -8.34 12.74
C GLN A 23 -12.66 -7.40 11.55
N ALA A 24 -13.65 -6.51 11.64
CA ALA A 24 -13.84 -5.45 10.66
C ALA A 24 -12.60 -4.55 10.66
N GLY A 25 -11.90 -4.45 9.53
CA GLY A 25 -10.86 -3.45 9.32
C GLY A 25 -11.49 -2.07 9.21
N THR A 26 -10.96 -1.08 9.93
CA THR A 26 -11.43 0.30 9.85
C THR A 26 -10.82 0.98 8.62
N ILE A 27 -11.68 1.51 7.74
CA ILE A 27 -11.27 2.41 6.66
C ILE A 27 -11.38 3.85 7.17
N MET A 28 -10.28 4.59 7.09
CA MET A 28 -10.17 5.98 7.52
C MET A 28 -9.95 6.87 6.30
N ALA A 29 -10.70 7.96 6.21
CA ALA A 29 -10.45 8.98 5.20
C ALA A 29 -9.08 9.64 5.43
N ALA A 30 -8.30 9.75 4.37
CA ALA A 30 -6.97 10.33 4.36
C ALA A 30 -6.81 11.38 3.25
N GLU A 31 -5.91 12.32 3.49
CA GLU A 31 -5.42 13.25 2.50
C GLU A 31 -4.07 12.72 2.00
N PHE A 32 -3.95 12.50 0.69
CA PHE A 32 -2.72 12.01 0.07
C PHE A 32 -2.10 13.10 -0.81
N ALA A 33 -0.81 13.37 -0.58
CA ALA A 33 0.02 14.21 -1.43
C ALA A 33 1.03 13.34 -2.16
N GLY A 34 1.08 13.47 -3.49
CA GLY A 34 2.03 12.77 -4.34
C GLY A 34 3.22 13.64 -4.73
N GLN A 35 4.39 13.02 -4.92
CA GLN A 35 5.60 13.64 -5.45
C GLN A 35 6.27 12.67 -6.42
N PRO A 36 6.70 13.12 -7.62
CA PRO A 36 7.36 12.25 -8.57
C PRO A 36 8.74 11.85 -8.03
N LEU A 37 9.10 10.59 -8.25
CA LEU A 37 10.41 10.03 -7.96
C LEU A 37 11.11 9.75 -9.28
N ILE A 38 12.26 10.38 -9.50
CA ILE A 38 13.10 10.16 -10.68
C ILE A 38 14.44 9.63 -10.18
N TYR A 39 14.72 8.38 -10.49
CA TYR A 39 15.98 7.73 -10.15
C TYR A 39 16.92 7.85 -11.33
N GLN A 40 18.14 8.31 -11.07
CA GLN A 40 19.15 8.53 -12.11
C GLN A 40 20.47 7.93 -11.68
N ASP A 41 21.20 7.39 -12.66
CA ASP A 41 22.61 7.03 -12.54
C ASP A 41 23.36 7.72 -13.68
N SER A 42 24.36 8.52 -13.32
CA SER A 42 25.21 9.23 -14.29
C SER A 42 24.41 10.04 -15.33
N GLY A 43 23.32 10.68 -14.90
CA GLY A 43 22.42 11.47 -15.75
C GLY A 43 21.41 10.67 -16.57
N ARG A 44 21.46 9.33 -16.53
CA ARG A 44 20.50 8.44 -17.20
C ARG A 44 19.37 8.08 -16.25
N VAL A 45 18.13 8.15 -16.71
CA VAL A 45 16.97 7.68 -15.93
C VAL A 45 17.02 6.16 -15.80
N THR A 46 17.06 5.69 -14.56
CA THR A 46 17.11 4.26 -14.19
C THR A 46 15.85 3.78 -13.48
N GLY A 47 15.00 4.70 -13.03
CA GLY A 47 13.72 4.40 -12.39
C GLY A 47 12.81 5.62 -12.31
N CYS A 48 11.51 5.37 -12.23
CA CYS A 48 10.47 6.36 -12.07
C CYS A 48 9.50 5.89 -11.00
N GLY A 49 8.82 6.79 -10.32
CA GLY A 49 7.83 6.42 -9.33
C GLY A 49 7.08 7.61 -8.80
N VAL A 50 6.25 7.35 -7.79
CA VAL A 50 5.55 8.38 -7.04
C VAL A 50 5.68 8.05 -5.57
N ARG A 51 6.17 9.01 -4.79
CA ARG A 51 6.06 9.02 -3.33
C ARG A 51 4.70 9.57 -2.96
N ILE A 52 4.00 8.88 -2.07
CA ILE A 52 2.69 9.26 -1.57
C ILE A 52 2.80 9.37 -0.06
N PHE A 53 2.68 10.61 0.42
CA PHE A 53 2.56 10.90 1.84
C PHE A 53 1.08 11.08 2.18
N GLY A 54 0.60 10.39 3.20
CA GLY A 54 -0.79 10.42 3.63
C GLY A 54 -0.95 10.75 5.10
N LEU A 55 -2.04 11.45 5.43
CA LEU A 55 -2.46 11.69 6.80
C LEU A 55 -3.96 11.46 6.95
N THR A 56 -4.39 10.82 8.03
CA THR A 56 -5.82 10.69 8.32
C THR A 56 -6.43 12.03 8.65
N LYS A 57 -7.66 12.28 8.19
CA LYS A 57 -8.40 13.49 8.59
C LYS A 57 -8.53 13.57 10.11
N TYR A 58 -8.42 14.78 10.63
CA TYR A 58 -8.50 15.06 12.06
C TYR A 58 -9.33 16.32 12.30
N THR A 59 -10.04 16.37 13.42
CA THR A 59 -10.95 17.48 13.76
C THR A 59 -10.53 18.26 15.01
N SER A 60 -9.52 17.76 15.73
CA SER A 60 -9.03 18.37 16.96
C SER A 60 -7.51 18.33 17.06
N PRO A 61 -6.86 19.35 17.66
CA PRO A 61 -5.42 19.33 17.91
C PRO A 61 -4.93 18.16 18.77
N ARG A 62 -5.80 17.58 19.61
CA ARG A 62 -5.44 16.48 20.51
C ARG A 62 -5.56 15.10 19.87
N GLU A 63 -6.15 15.00 18.68
CA GLU A 63 -6.31 13.72 18.00
C GLU A 63 -4.95 13.17 17.55
N VAL A 64 -4.81 11.85 17.67
CA VAL A 64 -3.68 11.13 17.09
C VAL A 64 -3.95 10.97 15.59
N VAL A 65 -3.10 11.62 14.79
CA VAL A 65 -3.15 11.56 13.34
C VAL A 65 -2.23 10.44 12.89
N ARG A 66 -2.77 9.52 12.09
CA ARG A 66 -1.97 8.47 11.47
C ARG A 66 -1.37 9.02 10.18
N THR A 67 -0.09 8.74 9.99
CA THR A 67 0.65 9.17 8.81
C THR A 67 1.19 7.94 8.09
N ILE A 68 1.19 7.98 6.77
CA ILE A 68 1.80 6.95 5.93
C ILE A 68 2.76 7.60 4.95
N ASP A 69 3.93 7.01 4.79
CA ASP A 69 4.89 7.39 3.77
C ASP A 69 5.10 6.17 2.89
N SER A 70 4.69 6.27 1.64
CA SER A 70 4.68 5.15 0.72
C SER A 70 5.22 5.56 -0.64
N SER A 71 5.62 4.58 -1.44
CA SER A 71 5.96 4.81 -2.83
C SER A 71 5.64 3.60 -3.68
N MET A 72 5.41 3.89 -4.97
CA MET A 72 5.43 2.91 -6.04
C MET A 72 6.46 3.35 -7.06
N SER A 73 7.36 2.44 -7.45
CA SER A 73 8.45 2.73 -8.38
C SER A 73 8.59 1.62 -9.42
N PHE A 74 9.00 2.00 -10.62
CA PHE A 74 9.35 1.12 -11.73
C PHE A 74 10.79 1.46 -12.19
N TYR A 75 11.61 0.43 -12.38
CA TYR A 75 13.01 0.55 -12.75
C TYR A 75 13.25 0.02 -14.16
N ALA A 76 14.25 0.56 -14.84
CA ALA A 76 14.65 0.14 -16.19
C ALA A 76 15.07 -1.35 -16.26
N SER A 77 15.40 -1.96 -15.13
CA SER A 77 15.60 -3.41 -15.00
C SER A 77 14.31 -4.24 -15.18
N GLY A 78 13.15 -3.60 -15.35
CA GLY A 78 11.83 -4.23 -15.41
C GLY A 78 11.21 -4.50 -14.03
N MET A 79 11.88 -4.10 -12.95
CA MET A 79 11.40 -4.31 -11.59
C MET A 79 10.43 -3.21 -11.17
N SER A 80 9.28 -3.58 -10.60
CA SER A 80 8.39 -2.63 -9.92
C SER A 80 8.40 -2.89 -8.42
N LEU A 81 8.46 -1.86 -7.60
CA LEU A 81 8.52 -1.94 -6.15
C LEU A 81 7.40 -1.11 -5.51
N LEU A 82 6.81 -1.65 -4.47
CA LEU A 82 6.03 -0.89 -3.49
C LEU A 82 6.83 -0.79 -2.20
N LYS A 83 6.73 0.35 -1.52
CA LYS A 83 7.36 0.57 -0.21
C LYS A 83 6.37 1.37 0.66
N ALA A 84 6.28 1.05 1.95
CA ALA A 84 5.52 1.86 2.89
C ALA A 84 6.06 1.78 4.31
N GLY A 85 5.91 2.88 5.03
CA GLY A 85 6.15 3.01 6.45
C GLY A 85 5.00 3.78 7.09
N MET A 86 4.79 3.55 8.38
CA MET A 86 3.75 4.21 9.15
C MET A 86 4.33 5.02 10.29
N GLY A 87 3.66 6.12 10.60
CA GLY A 87 3.89 6.90 11.80
C GLY A 87 2.60 7.42 12.40
N THR A 88 2.75 8.13 13.51
CA THR A 88 1.70 8.92 14.13
C THR A 88 2.22 10.30 14.48
N THR A 89 1.33 11.26 14.51
CA THR A 89 1.56 12.61 15.01
C THR A 89 0.30 13.11 15.73
N THR A 90 0.26 14.38 16.11
CA THR A 90 -0.94 15.01 16.68
C THR A 90 -1.45 16.11 15.77
N GLY A 91 -2.75 16.41 15.84
CA GLY A 91 -3.32 17.55 15.13
C GLY A 91 -2.58 18.86 15.47
N ASP A 92 -2.20 19.03 16.75
CA ASP A 92 -1.44 20.19 17.24
C ASP A 92 -0.08 20.35 16.55
N ALA A 93 0.67 19.24 16.39
CA ALA A 93 1.96 19.26 15.71
C ALA A 93 1.85 19.65 14.24
N ILE A 94 0.73 19.28 13.58
CA ILE A 94 0.44 19.68 12.20
C ILE A 94 0.08 21.17 12.16
N THR A 95 -0.88 21.62 12.98
CA THR A 95 -1.37 23.01 12.97
C THR A 95 -0.30 24.02 13.38
N THR A 96 0.65 23.64 14.23
CA THR A 96 1.76 24.47 14.67
C THR A 96 3.00 24.34 13.79
N GLN A 97 2.93 23.53 12.72
CA GLN A 97 4.04 23.21 11.82
C GLN A 97 5.30 22.64 12.52
N LYS A 98 5.12 22.06 13.70
CA LYS A 98 6.17 21.37 14.46
C LYS A 98 6.02 19.88 14.30
N LEU A 99 6.07 19.42 13.06
CA LEU A 99 5.79 18.02 12.73
C LEU A 99 6.77 17.09 13.44
N SER A 100 6.25 16.28 14.36
CA SER A 100 6.99 15.19 15.00
C SER A 100 6.30 13.88 14.65
N LEU A 101 6.94 13.11 13.78
CA LEU A 101 6.46 11.79 13.38
C LEU A 101 7.03 10.74 14.33
N LYS A 102 6.16 10.05 15.04
CA LYS A 102 6.52 8.88 15.85
C LYS A 102 6.34 7.62 15.00
N PRO A 103 7.41 6.91 14.63
CA PRO A 103 7.30 5.74 13.78
C PRO A 103 6.47 4.64 14.47
N VAL A 104 5.67 3.95 13.67
CA VAL A 104 4.92 2.76 14.07
C VAL A 104 5.48 1.58 13.30
N ARG A 105 5.97 0.58 14.02
CA ARG A 105 6.47 -0.63 13.40
C ARG A 105 5.30 -1.43 12.82
N ILE A 106 5.42 -1.78 11.55
CA ILE A 106 4.43 -2.58 10.81
C ILE A 106 4.97 -3.97 10.49
N SER A 107 4.05 -4.92 10.41
CA SER A 107 4.28 -6.33 10.04
C SER A 107 3.91 -6.62 8.60
N ASN A 108 3.00 -5.83 8.00
CA ASN A 108 2.61 -5.94 6.60
C ASN A 108 2.06 -4.62 6.06
N PHE A 109 2.02 -4.48 4.73
CA PHE A 109 1.29 -3.42 4.05
C PHE A 109 0.82 -3.86 2.66
N TRP A 110 -0.14 -3.12 2.11
CA TRP A 110 -0.60 -3.27 0.74
C TRP A 110 -1.15 -1.95 0.21
N MET A 111 -1.15 -1.79 -1.12
CA MET A 111 -1.74 -0.65 -1.83
C MET A 111 -2.70 -1.18 -2.90
N ARG A 112 -3.80 -0.48 -3.15
CA ARG A 112 -4.75 -0.82 -4.21
C ARG A 112 -5.59 0.37 -4.63
N ARG A 113 -6.19 0.30 -5.81
CA ARG A 113 -7.34 1.15 -6.15
C ARG A 113 -8.55 0.73 -5.33
N ALA A 114 -9.38 1.67 -4.91
CA ALA A 114 -10.62 1.36 -4.22
C ALA A 114 -11.51 0.45 -5.09
N GLY A 115 -11.92 -0.69 -4.55
CA GLY A 115 -12.70 -1.71 -5.27
C GLY A 115 -11.89 -2.88 -5.81
N ASP A 116 -10.55 -2.76 -5.88
CA ASP A 116 -9.67 -3.80 -6.42
C ASP A 116 -9.04 -4.68 -5.35
N ASN A 117 -8.26 -5.68 -5.81
CA ASN A 117 -7.36 -6.44 -4.97
C ASN A 117 -5.96 -5.83 -4.99
N PRO A 118 -5.23 -5.84 -3.85
CA PRO A 118 -3.83 -5.42 -3.86
C PRO A 118 -2.99 -6.37 -4.72
N PRO A 119 -1.95 -5.85 -5.41
CA PRO A 119 -1.07 -6.69 -6.20
C PRO A 119 -0.29 -7.64 -5.29
N ALA A 120 -0.20 -8.90 -5.72
CA ALA A 120 0.55 -9.89 -4.97
C ALA A 120 2.06 -9.57 -5.04
N PRO A 121 2.80 -9.71 -3.92
CA PRO A 121 4.25 -9.64 -3.95
C PRO A 121 4.84 -10.71 -4.89
N LEU A 122 5.81 -10.33 -5.72
CA LEU A 122 6.61 -11.29 -6.46
C LEU A 122 7.29 -12.23 -5.47
N ASN A 123 7.15 -13.53 -5.72
CA ASN A 123 7.61 -14.61 -4.84
C ASN A 123 6.97 -14.62 -3.44
N GLY A 124 5.86 -13.89 -3.22
CA GLY A 124 5.14 -13.84 -1.95
C GLY A 124 5.91 -13.21 -0.79
N LYS A 125 6.99 -12.47 -1.06
CA LYS A 125 7.88 -11.92 -0.02
C LYS A 125 7.67 -10.42 0.18
N VAL A 126 7.39 -10.05 1.43
CA VAL A 126 7.49 -8.67 1.92
C VAL A 126 8.74 -8.57 2.79
N LEU A 127 9.60 -7.60 2.48
CA LEU A 127 10.91 -7.44 3.10
C LEU A 127 10.93 -6.14 3.91
N ARG A 128 11.74 -6.12 4.96
CA ARG A 128 12.05 -4.87 5.67
C ARG A 128 13.08 -4.07 4.88
N SER A 129 12.89 -2.75 4.81
CA SER A 129 13.85 -1.87 4.15
C SER A 129 15.18 -1.90 4.93
N PRO A 130 16.32 -2.16 4.25
CA PRO A 130 17.63 -2.13 4.91
C PRO A 130 18.05 -0.71 5.30
N GLU A 131 17.57 0.29 4.56
CA GLU A 131 17.87 1.71 4.78
C GLU A 131 16.94 2.35 5.81
N GLU A 132 15.72 1.83 5.92
CA GLU A 132 14.66 2.41 6.75
C GLU A 132 13.96 1.33 7.57
N PRO A 133 14.44 1.02 8.79
CA PRO A 133 13.98 -0.14 9.55
C PRO A 133 12.49 -0.17 9.87
N ASN A 134 11.76 0.94 9.77
CA ASN A 134 10.31 1.01 10.00
C ASN A 134 9.47 0.80 8.73
N PHE A 135 10.12 0.65 7.57
CA PHE A 135 9.48 0.48 6.28
C PHE A 135 9.54 -0.97 5.82
N LEU A 136 8.52 -1.37 5.09
CA LEU A 136 8.47 -2.61 4.34
C LEU A 136 8.48 -2.29 2.84
N LEU A 137 8.98 -3.22 2.04
CA LEU A 137 8.91 -3.16 0.59
C LEU A 137 8.69 -4.56 -0.02
N TYR A 138 8.14 -4.60 -1.22
CA TYR A 138 8.09 -5.79 -2.04
C TYR A 138 8.02 -5.44 -3.51
N ALA A 139 8.43 -6.39 -4.35
CA ALA A 139 8.32 -6.23 -5.79
C ALA A 139 6.94 -6.68 -6.29
N ILE A 140 6.44 -6.06 -7.35
CA ILE A 140 5.17 -6.39 -8.01
C ILE A 140 5.36 -6.59 -9.52
N PRO A 141 4.44 -7.29 -10.21
CA PRO A 141 4.45 -7.33 -11.67
C PRO A 141 4.33 -5.93 -12.29
N MET A 142 4.97 -5.72 -13.45
CA MET A 142 4.88 -4.45 -14.18
C MET A 142 3.44 -4.09 -14.56
N ALA A 143 2.61 -5.07 -14.96
CA ALA A 143 1.21 -4.84 -15.25
C ALA A 143 0.43 -4.30 -14.03
N SER A 144 0.80 -4.76 -12.83
CA SER A 144 0.22 -4.25 -11.58
C SER A 144 0.70 -2.85 -11.24
N PHE A 145 1.94 -2.48 -11.58
CA PHE A 145 2.40 -1.11 -11.46
C PHE A 145 1.64 -0.18 -12.40
N ALA A 146 1.48 -0.57 -13.67
CA ALA A 146 0.72 0.20 -14.64
C ALA A 146 -0.73 0.42 -14.17
N ASP A 147 -1.41 -0.63 -13.72
CA ASP A 147 -2.76 -0.52 -13.16
C ASP A 147 -2.81 0.39 -11.91
N LEU A 148 -1.86 0.25 -10.99
CA LEU A 148 -1.83 1.08 -9.78
C LEU A 148 -1.50 2.55 -10.10
N SER A 149 -0.77 2.84 -11.17
CA SER A 149 -0.44 4.21 -11.58
C SER A 149 -1.66 5.04 -11.97
N GLU A 150 -2.80 4.41 -12.24
CA GLU A 150 -4.08 5.09 -12.45
C GLU A 150 -4.56 5.90 -11.23
N VAL A 151 -4.08 5.60 -10.02
CA VAL A 151 -4.36 6.47 -8.84
C VAL A 151 -3.80 7.88 -8.99
N VAL A 152 -2.83 8.06 -9.90
CA VAL A 152 -2.23 9.34 -10.25
C VAL A 152 -2.89 9.90 -11.51
N TYR A 153 -2.90 9.13 -12.61
CA TYR A 153 -3.43 9.61 -13.91
C TYR A 153 -4.96 9.71 -13.93
N GLY A 154 -5.65 8.65 -13.54
CA GLY A 154 -7.10 8.55 -13.54
C GLY A 154 -7.76 9.21 -12.32
N GLN A 155 -6.97 9.75 -11.37
CA GLN A 155 -7.47 10.39 -10.15
C GLN A 155 -8.49 9.51 -9.39
N VAL A 156 -8.25 8.19 -9.42
CA VAL A 156 -9.05 7.19 -8.72
C VAL A 156 -8.61 7.10 -7.26
N GLU A 157 -9.53 6.68 -6.40
CA GLU A 157 -9.24 6.56 -4.98
C GLU A 157 -8.21 5.45 -4.71
N LEU A 158 -7.15 5.81 -3.98
CA LEU A 158 -6.14 4.91 -3.46
C LEU A 158 -6.54 4.44 -2.07
N GLN A 159 -6.34 3.14 -1.81
CA GLN A 159 -6.38 2.56 -0.48
C GLN A 159 -5.02 1.97 -0.12
N ILE A 160 -4.52 2.35 1.05
CA ILE A 160 -3.30 1.77 1.61
C ILE A 160 -3.63 1.13 2.95
N GLY A 161 -3.47 -0.19 3.03
CA GLY A 161 -3.58 -0.94 4.26
C GLY A 161 -2.21 -1.16 4.88
N VAL A 162 -2.10 -0.92 6.17
CA VAL A 162 -0.91 -1.21 6.97
C VAL A 162 -1.30 -2.00 8.20
N ARG A 163 -0.52 -3.01 8.56
CA ARG A 163 -0.73 -3.82 9.77
C ARG A 163 0.29 -3.44 10.84
N PRO A 164 -0.07 -2.62 11.84
CA PRO A 164 0.80 -2.38 12.98
C PRO A 164 1.13 -3.69 13.68
N ASP A 165 2.35 -3.79 14.20
CA ASP A 165 2.70 -4.90 15.07
C ASP A 165 1.72 -4.98 16.26
N LYS A 166 1.35 -6.21 16.64
CA LYS A 166 0.50 -6.51 17.82
C LYS A 166 -0.99 -6.16 17.73
N ILE A 167 -1.46 -5.49 16.66
CA ILE A 167 -2.88 -5.12 16.52
C ILE A 167 -3.68 -6.18 15.74
N GLY A 168 -3.03 -6.98 14.89
CA GLY A 168 -3.64 -8.11 14.18
C GLY A 168 -4.58 -7.74 13.02
N VAL A 169 -5.05 -6.49 12.96
CA VAL A 169 -5.90 -5.96 11.87
C VAL A 169 -5.19 -4.86 11.09
N ASP A 170 -5.63 -4.66 9.85
CA ASP A 170 -5.13 -3.59 9.00
C ASP A 170 -5.83 -2.27 9.35
N TRP A 171 -5.02 -1.21 9.39
CA TRP A 171 -5.49 0.16 9.31
C TRP A 171 -5.47 0.57 7.86
N VAL A 172 -6.64 0.91 7.32
CA VAL A 172 -6.77 1.27 5.90
C VAL A 172 -6.98 2.78 5.79
N LEU A 173 -6.10 3.44 5.05
CA LEU A 173 -6.23 4.86 4.71
C LEU A 173 -6.75 4.95 3.27
N SER A 174 -7.78 5.76 3.04
CA SER A 174 -8.46 5.91 1.74
C SER A 174 -8.56 7.37 1.32
N GLY A 175 -8.24 7.67 0.07
CA GLY A 175 -8.30 9.03 -0.47
C GLY A 175 -7.72 9.12 -1.89
N LYS A 176 -7.87 10.26 -2.54
CA LYS A 176 -7.25 10.55 -3.85
C LYS A 176 -5.86 11.14 -3.66
N VAL A 177 -4.93 10.77 -4.53
CA VAL A 177 -3.57 11.33 -4.56
C VAL A 177 -3.60 12.68 -5.27
N VAL A 178 -3.28 13.75 -4.54
CA VAL A 178 -3.17 15.10 -5.09
C VAL A 178 -1.74 15.35 -5.55
N MET A 179 -1.60 15.72 -6.82
CA MET A 179 -0.34 16.13 -7.46
C MET A 179 -0.60 17.35 -8.35
N SER A 180 0.43 18.16 -8.60
CA SER A 180 0.34 19.23 -9.58
C SER A 180 0.37 18.67 -11.01
N ASP A 181 -0.22 19.38 -11.98
CA ASP A 181 -0.17 18.98 -13.40
C ASP A 181 1.29 18.87 -13.89
N GLU A 182 2.17 19.75 -13.41
CA GLU A 182 3.59 19.70 -13.73
C GLU A 182 4.24 18.41 -13.22
N ASP A 183 3.92 17.99 -12.00
CA ASP A 183 4.46 16.75 -11.42
C ASP A 183 3.90 15.49 -12.09
N ILE A 184 2.63 15.51 -12.51
CA ILE A 184 2.03 14.44 -13.31
C ILE A 184 2.74 14.34 -14.67
N HIS A 185 3.00 15.46 -15.35
CA HIS A 185 3.76 15.46 -16.60
C HIS A 185 5.19 14.95 -16.41
N ARG A 186 5.91 15.40 -15.37
CA ARG A 186 7.27 14.91 -15.05
C ARG A 186 7.30 13.41 -14.79
N PHE A 187 6.27 12.86 -14.13
CA PHE A 187 6.15 11.43 -13.93
C PHE A 187 5.93 10.69 -15.27
N GLY A 188 5.05 11.20 -16.13
CA GLY A 188 4.84 10.68 -17.48
C GLY A 188 6.11 10.67 -18.33
N ASP A 189 6.81 11.82 -18.41
CA ASP A 189 8.07 11.97 -19.15
C ASP A 189 9.14 10.98 -18.69
N CYS A 190 9.19 10.73 -17.37
CA CYS A 190 10.09 9.75 -16.78
C CYS A 190 9.77 8.33 -17.29
N ILE A 191 8.49 7.93 -17.21
CA ILE A 191 8.04 6.60 -17.65
C ILE A 191 8.34 6.39 -19.13
N ASP A 192 8.05 7.38 -19.98
CA ASP A 192 8.33 7.35 -21.41
C ASP A 192 9.84 7.19 -21.69
N THR A 193 10.68 7.90 -20.93
CA THR A 193 12.13 7.77 -21.02
C THR A 193 12.60 6.35 -20.69
N ILE A 194 12.05 5.72 -19.66
CA ILE A 194 12.40 4.34 -19.32
C ILE A 194 11.95 3.37 -20.42
N ILE A 195 10.71 3.49 -20.90
CA ILE A 195 10.17 2.60 -21.93
C ILE A 195 11.01 2.67 -23.19
N LYS A 196 11.40 3.89 -23.61
CA LYS A 196 12.31 4.09 -24.74
C LYS A 196 13.65 3.39 -24.53
N ASN A 197 14.28 3.58 -23.38
CA ASN A 197 15.56 2.96 -23.05
C ASN A 197 15.49 1.43 -23.03
N VAL A 198 14.39 0.85 -22.54
CA VAL A 198 14.18 -0.61 -22.51
C VAL A 198 14.05 -1.17 -23.92
N ASN A 199 13.36 -0.48 -24.83
CA ASN A 199 13.19 -0.91 -26.21
C ASN A 199 14.51 -0.85 -26.99
N GLU A 200 15.29 0.23 -26.84
CA GLU A 200 16.61 0.36 -27.47
C GLU A 200 17.61 -0.72 -27.03
N GLN A 201 17.47 -1.26 -25.80
CA GLN A 201 18.31 -2.37 -25.33
C GLN A 201 17.88 -3.74 -25.87
N LYS A 202 16.62 -3.92 -26.28
CA LYS A 202 16.15 -5.18 -26.89
C LYS A 202 16.54 -5.32 -28.35
N GLU A 203 16.87 -4.21 -29.02
CA GLU A 203 17.27 -4.18 -30.43
C GLU A 203 18.79 -4.35 -30.64
N ARG A 204 19.56 -4.50 -29.54
CA ARG A 204 21.01 -4.76 -29.55
C ARG A 204 21.30 -6.19 -29.12
#